data_AF-A0A956DT44-F1
#
_entry.id   AF-A0A956DT44-F1
#
_cell.length_a   1.000
_cell.length_b   1.000
_cell.length_c   1.000
_cell.angle_alpha   90.00
_cell.angle_beta   90.00
_cell.angle_gamma   90.00
#
_symmetry.space_group_name_H-M   'P 1'
#
loop_
_entity.id
_entity.type
_entity.pdbx_description
1 polymer ?
#
loop_
_entity_poly.entity_id
_entity_poly.type
_entity_poly.pdbx_seq_one_letter_code
_entity_poly.pdbx_strand_id
1 'polypeptide(L)'
;RGVSGGLGAVTTSNNCGTLADETPSAVGGPPAGFLGTPVKEIQDTQANNCTTDWDDIETWVKTVRPPKALRGLDPADVTAGSALFDQGGCAKCHGGSGWTASRRFWTPSTTNNQNLTSTTFPASAFPTGFPSVWNEHTTEIGLEPGTGAAPLQVACAIRNVLTFGVPGNQTATDALELRDNGGGAQGSKGYNIPALYGLAVGAPYLHHGQAASLEELLGDPEWQSHLQAGNAVFVPDQTEIAQLAAFLLSIDASTPEKTLAAGFDVCRSNFP
;
A
#
# COMPACT_ATOMS: atom_id res chain seq x y z
N ARG A 1 13.23 4.72 19.39
CA ARG A 1 13.10 4.53 20.86
C ARG A 1 13.84 5.70 21.50
N GLY A 2 13.13 6.71 22.02
CA GLY A 2 13.74 7.96 22.48
C GLY A 2 12.88 9.21 22.27
N VAL A 3 11.77 9.12 21.53
CA VAL A 3 10.77 10.20 21.47
C VAL A 3 10.17 10.37 22.87
N SER A 4 10.27 11.58 23.41
CA SER A 4 9.79 11.96 24.75
C SER A 4 10.18 10.94 25.82
N GLY A 5 11.47 10.62 25.93
CA GLY A 5 11.96 9.71 26.98
C GLY A 5 11.44 8.27 26.91
N GLY A 6 10.80 7.87 25.81
CA GLY A 6 10.15 6.56 25.66
C GLY A 6 8.64 6.57 25.87
N LEU A 7 8.02 7.73 26.13
CA LEU A 7 6.57 7.88 26.29
C LEU A 7 5.81 7.87 24.96
N GLY A 8 6.48 8.15 23.84
CA GLY A 8 5.88 8.18 22.51
C GLY A 8 5.71 9.61 21.97
N ALA A 9 5.05 9.73 20.82
CA ALA A 9 4.99 10.98 20.03
C ALA A 9 3.85 11.94 20.44
N VAL A 10 2.94 11.50 21.31
CA VAL A 10 1.84 12.34 21.81
C VAL A 10 1.77 12.18 23.32
N THR A 11 2.14 13.22 24.06
CA THR A 11 2.14 13.23 25.54
C THR A 11 1.34 14.39 26.09
N THR A 12 0.86 14.26 27.33
CA THR A 12 0.11 15.31 28.02
C THR A 12 0.60 15.56 29.42
N SER A 13 0.58 16.84 29.84
CA SER A 13 0.88 17.27 31.20
C SER A 13 0.44 18.72 31.43
N ASN A 14 0.10 19.06 32.67
CA ASN A 14 0.00 20.47 33.08
C ASN A 14 1.38 21.14 33.27
N ASN A 15 2.48 20.38 33.20
CA ASN A 15 3.86 20.84 33.37
C ASN A 15 4.76 20.32 32.23
N CYS A 16 4.39 20.61 30.98
CA CYS A 16 5.15 20.19 29.80
C CYS A 16 6.62 20.62 29.86
N GLY A 17 7.52 19.80 29.32
CA GLY A 17 8.96 20.01 29.39
C GLY A 17 9.62 19.39 30.63
N THR A 18 8.82 18.92 31.59
CA THR A 18 9.29 18.02 32.65
C THR A 18 8.85 16.60 32.31
N LEU A 19 9.73 15.84 31.66
CA LEU A 19 9.44 14.50 31.14
C LEU A 19 8.83 13.54 32.18
N ALA A 20 9.20 13.66 33.45
CA ALA A 20 8.65 12.83 34.53
C ALA A 20 7.16 13.09 34.82
N ASP A 21 6.65 14.26 34.44
CA ASP A 21 5.27 14.70 34.64
C ASP A 21 4.40 14.46 33.40
N GLU A 22 5.00 13.99 32.29
CA GLU A 22 4.30 13.71 31.05
C GLU A 22 3.75 12.29 31.03
N THR A 23 2.57 12.13 30.46
CA THR A 23 1.94 10.82 30.24
C THR A 23 1.59 10.61 28.77
N PRO A 24 1.72 9.39 28.22
CA PRO A 24 1.31 9.11 26.84
C PRO A 24 -0.20 9.36 26.66
N SER A 25 -0.56 10.04 25.58
CA SER A 25 -1.96 10.14 25.18
C SER A 25 -2.49 8.80 24.68
N ALA A 26 -3.73 8.49 25.00
CA ALA A 26 -4.39 7.30 24.48
C ALA A 26 -4.59 7.43 22.96
N VAL A 27 -3.95 6.55 22.20
CA VAL A 27 -4.24 6.35 20.77
C VAL A 27 -5.20 5.17 20.66
N GLY A 28 -6.34 5.36 20.00
CA GLY A 28 -7.34 4.30 19.83
C GLY A 28 -6.75 3.10 19.05
N GLY A 29 -7.07 1.88 19.48
CA GLY A 29 -6.78 0.66 18.70
C GLY A 29 -7.62 0.58 17.41
N PRO A 30 -7.44 -0.44 16.56
CA PRO A 30 -8.29 -0.63 15.40
C PRO A 30 -9.74 -0.94 15.83
N PRO A 31 -10.76 -0.47 15.09
CA PRO A 31 -10.65 0.40 13.91
C PRO A 31 -10.51 1.89 14.25
N ALA A 32 -10.66 2.27 15.53
CA ALA A 32 -10.81 3.64 15.99
C ALA A 32 -9.59 4.56 15.78
N GLY A 33 -8.34 4.08 15.67
CA GLY A 33 -7.15 4.95 15.55
C GLY A 33 -6.21 4.75 14.35
N PHE A 34 -6.42 3.76 13.47
CA PHE A 34 -5.56 3.55 12.28
C PHE A 34 -6.03 4.35 11.06
N LEU A 35 -7.34 4.31 10.77
CA LEU A 35 -8.03 5.16 9.80
C LEU A 35 -9.33 5.75 10.38
N GLY A 36 -9.64 5.52 11.67
CA GLY A 36 -10.73 6.19 12.35
C GLY A 36 -10.33 7.62 12.72
N THR A 37 -9.59 7.74 13.81
CA THR A 37 -9.07 8.99 14.39
C THR A 37 -7.59 9.11 14.06
N PRO A 38 -7.16 10.01 13.17
CA PRO A 38 -5.74 10.19 12.86
C PRO A 38 -4.94 10.59 14.11
N VAL A 39 -3.75 10.01 14.31
CA VAL A 39 -2.92 10.32 15.48
C VAL A 39 -2.53 11.80 15.53
N LYS A 40 -2.33 12.44 14.37
CA LYS A 40 -2.11 13.88 14.28
C LYS A 40 -3.31 14.69 14.83
N GLU A 41 -4.54 14.25 14.56
CA GLU A 41 -5.72 14.92 15.11
C GLU A 41 -5.80 14.76 16.63
N ILE A 42 -5.43 13.59 17.16
CA ILE A 42 -5.30 13.39 18.61
C ILE A 42 -4.31 14.40 19.18
N GLN A 43 -3.10 14.50 18.61
CA GLN A 43 -2.10 15.49 19.02
C GLN A 43 -2.66 16.93 19.03
N ASP A 44 -3.34 17.33 17.95
CA ASP A 44 -3.78 18.71 17.77
C ASP A 44 -5.00 19.08 18.64
N THR A 45 -5.78 18.09 19.09
CA THR A 45 -7.02 18.31 19.86
C THR A 45 -6.91 17.92 21.33
N GLN A 46 -5.85 17.21 21.72
CA GLN A 46 -5.65 16.75 23.08
C GLN A 46 -5.39 17.92 24.03
N ALA A 47 -6.16 17.98 25.12
CA ALA A 47 -5.94 18.97 26.18
C ALA A 47 -4.59 18.75 26.85
N ASN A 48 -3.88 19.84 27.13
CA ASN A 48 -2.56 19.83 27.78
C ASN A 48 -1.51 19.00 27.01
N ASN A 49 -1.60 18.95 25.68
CA ASN A 49 -0.61 18.31 24.83
C ASN A 49 0.77 18.97 24.98
N CYS A 50 1.82 18.16 25.10
CA CYS A 50 3.18 18.62 25.33
C CYS A 50 4.10 18.52 24.10
N THR A 51 3.71 17.77 23.07
CA THR A 51 4.58 17.48 21.91
C THR A 51 3.85 17.68 20.60
N THR A 52 4.58 18.10 19.56
CA THR A 52 4.08 18.17 18.18
C THR A 52 4.88 17.25 17.25
N ASP A 53 5.38 16.14 17.79
CA ASP A 53 6.34 15.27 17.11
C ASP A 53 5.80 14.69 15.80
N TRP A 54 4.47 14.54 15.64
CA TRP A 54 3.90 14.11 14.36
C TRP A 54 4.07 15.13 13.24
N ASP A 55 4.15 16.42 13.56
CA ASP A 55 4.38 17.47 12.56
C ASP A 55 5.83 17.39 12.06
N ASP A 56 6.76 17.13 12.96
CA ASP A 56 8.18 16.92 12.64
C ASP A 56 8.39 15.61 11.86
N ILE A 57 7.73 14.52 12.27
CA ILE A 57 7.76 13.24 11.55
C ILE A 57 7.17 13.42 10.15
N GLU A 58 6.01 14.06 10.02
CA GLU A 58 5.39 14.32 8.72
C GLU A 58 6.31 15.17 7.82
N THR A 59 6.91 16.22 8.38
CA THR A 59 7.84 17.08 7.67
C THR A 59 9.08 16.30 7.23
N TRP A 60 9.66 15.49 8.11
CA TRP A 60 10.85 14.68 7.82
C TRP A 60 10.56 13.61 6.76
N VAL A 61 9.45 12.86 6.87
CA VAL A 61 9.08 11.81 5.91
C VAL A 61 8.94 12.39 4.49
N LYS A 62 8.42 13.61 4.35
CA LYS A 62 8.33 14.30 3.04
C LYS A 62 9.70 14.63 2.42
N THR A 63 10.78 14.61 3.19
CA THR A 63 12.15 14.81 2.69
C THR A 63 12.84 13.51 2.28
N VAL A 64 12.28 12.36 2.65
CA VAL A 64 12.87 11.05 2.33
C VAL A 64 12.62 10.74 0.86
N ARG A 65 13.70 10.76 0.08
CA ARG A 65 13.67 10.35 -1.33
C ARG A 65 13.71 8.82 -1.48
N PRO A 66 13.12 8.26 -2.54
CA PRO A 66 13.25 6.83 -2.81
C PRO A 66 14.71 6.42 -3.05
N PRO A 67 15.05 5.14 -2.82
CA PRO A 67 16.34 4.57 -3.22
C PRO A 67 16.63 4.81 -4.71
N LYS A 68 17.91 4.88 -5.05
CA LYS A 68 18.35 5.01 -6.45
C LYS A 68 18.27 3.66 -7.17
N ALA A 69 18.11 3.75 -8.49
CA ALA A 69 18.06 2.59 -9.37
C ALA A 69 19.33 1.73 -9.23
N LEU A 70 19.18 0.43 -9.49
CA LEU A 70 20.33 -0.46 -9.59
C LEU A 70 21.21 -0.03 -10.77
N ARG A 71 22.53 0.03 -10.53
CA ARG A 71 23.51 0.45 -11.55
C ARG A 71 24.13 -0.76 -12.22
N GLY A 72 24.59 -0.58 -13.46
CA GLY A 72 25.28 -1.63 -14.22
C GLY A 72 24.34 -2.63 -14.89
N LEU A 73 23.04 -2.34 -14.94
CA LEU A 73 22.08 -3.07 -15.77
C LEU A 73 22.39 -2.84 -17.26
N ASP A 74 22.17 -3.86 -18.09
CA ASP A 74 22.27 -3.72 -19.54
C ASP A 74 21.17 -2.77 -20.06
N PRO A 75 21.52 -1.66 -20.74
CA PRO A 75 20.52 -0.75 -21.29
C PRO A 75 19.54 -1.39 -22.28
N ALA A 76 19.97 -2.42 -23.02
CA ALA A 76 19.11 -3.15 -23.95
C ALA A 76 18.04 -3.94 -23.19
N ASP A 77 18.42 -4.62 -22.10
CA ASP A 77 17.48 -5.36 -21.27
C ASP A 77 16.49 -4.44 -20.55
N VAL A 78 16.96 -3.30 -20.03
CA VAL A 78 16.08 -2.29 -19.42
C VAL A 78 15.07 -1.76 -20.45
N THR A 79 15.50 -1.52 -21.69
CA THR A 79 14.62 -1.06 -22.76
C THR A 79 13.59 -2.11 -23.14
N ALA A 80 14.02 -3.38 -23.31
CA ALA A 80 13.12 -4.49 -23.61
C ALA A 80 12.13 -4.74 -22.47
N GLY A 81 12.59 -4.71 -21.21
CA GLY A 81 11.76 -4.82 -20.02
C GLY A 81 10.71 -3.72 -19.90
N SER A 82 11.05 -2.48 -20.31
CA SER A 82 10.06 -1.40 -20.34
C SER A 82 8.94 -1.64 -21.34
N ALA A 83 9.25 -2.26 -22.49
CA ALA A 83 8.23 -2.64 -23.47
C ALA A 83 7.38 -3.81 -22.96
N LEU A 84 7.99 -4.79 -22.29
CA LEU A 84 7.27 -5.89 -21.64
C LEU A 84 6.35 -5.41 -20.53
N PHE A 85 6.76 -4.40 -19.75
CA PHE A 85 5.91 -3.76 -18.74
C PHE A 85 4.63 -3.15 -19.36
N ASP A 86 4.75 -2.54 -20.54
CA ASP A 86 3.60 -2.01 -21.28
C ASP A 86 2.74 -3.15 -21.84
N GLN A 87 3.36 -4.20 -22.40
CA GLN A 87 2.67 -5.37 -22.94
C GLN A 87 1.90 -6.17 -21.88
N GLY A 88 2.49 -6.35 -20.69
CA GLY A 88 1.86 -6.99 -19.55
C GLY A 88 0.73 -6.16 -18.93
N GLY A 89 0.58 -4.91 -19.35
CA GLY A 89 -0.41 -3.99 -18.80
C GLY A 89 -0.11 -3.64 -17.35
N CYS A 90 1.14 -3.73 -16.90
CA CYS A 90 1.54 -3.50 -15.51
C CYS A 90 1.17 -2.07 -15.05
N ALA A 91 1.25 -1.10 -15.97
CA ALA A 91 0.86 0.31 -15.75
C ALA A 91 -0.63 0.50 -15.40
N LYS A 92 -1.48 -0.51 -15.56
CA LYS A 92 -2.88 -0.49 -15.08
C LYS A 92 -2.95 -0.37 -13.56
N CYS A 93 -1.99 -0.91 -12.83
CA CYS A 93 -1.92 -0.76 -11.36
C CYS A 93 -0.67 0.02 -10.94
N HIS A 94 0.44 -0.19 -11.64
CA HIS A 94 1.74 0.40 -11.33
C HIS A 94 2.10 1.55 -12.27
N GLY A 95 1.13 2.37 -12.63
CA GLY A 95 1.32 3.60 -13.39
C GLY A 95 1.05 4.84 -12.54
N GLY A 96 1.39 6.02 -13.05
CA GLY A 96 1.21 7.30 -12.37
C GLY A 96 2.31 7.61 -11.35
N SER A 97 2.03 8.61 -10.51
CA SER A 97 3.00 9.11 -9.54
C SER A 97 3.40 8.03 -8.54
N GLY A 98 4.71 7.79 -8.43
CA GLY A 98 5.25 6.73 -7.59
C GLY A 98 5.13 5.33 -8.16
N TRP A 99 4.74 5.18 -9.44
CA TRP A 99 4.46 3.89 -10.06
C TRP A 99 3.39 3.09 -9.32
N THR A 100 2.33 3.78 -8.89
CA THR A 100 1.19 3.19 -8.20
C THR A 100 -0.09 3.99 -8.47
N ALA A 101 -1.21 3.28 -8.65
CA ALA A 101 -2.54 3.87 -8.70
C ALA A 101 -3.08 4.21 -7.29
N SER A 102 -2.35 3.83 -6.23
CA SER A 102 -2.71 4.18 -4.87
C SER A 102 -2.47 5.65 -4.58
N ARG A 103 -3.51 6.35 -4.14
CA ARG A 103 -3.40 7.74 -3.70
C ARG A 103 -4.44 8.09 -2.66
N ARG A 104 -4.12 9.12 -1.90
CA ARG A 104 -5.06 9.76 -0.97
C ARG A 104 -5.82 10.86 -1.69
N PHE A 105 -7.15 10.80 -1.69
CA PHE A 105 -8.02 11.79 -2.34
C PHE A 105 -8.70 12.76 -1.35
N TRP A 106 -8.36 12.68 -0.06
CA TRP A 106 -8.94 13.52 0.99
C TRP A 106 -7.93 13.95 2.04
N THR A 107 -8.34 14.90 2.89
CA THR A 107 -7.60 15.27 4.11
C THR A 107 -8.10 14.41 5.27
N PRO A 108 -7.27 13.54 5.86
CA PRO A 108 -7.68 12.68 6.97
C PRO A 108 -8.11 13.50 8.18
N SER A 109 -9.29 13.19 8.69
CA SER A 109 -9.79 13.61 10.00
C SER A 109 -10.84 12.61 10.46
N THR A 110 -11.15 12.56 11.76
CA THR A 110 -12.21 11.73 12.33
C THR A 110 -13.52 11.97 11.58
N THR A 111 -13.89 13.23 11.37
CA THR A 111 -15.10 13.61 10.63
C THR A 111 -15.06 13.12 9.19
N ASN A 112 -13.97 13.36 8.47
CA ASN A 112 -13.89 12.99 7.06
C ASN A 112 -13.85 11.47 6.87
N ASN A 113 -13.10 10.77 7.71
CA ASN A 113 -13.01 9.32 7.68
C ASN A 113 -14.37 8.69 8.00
N GLN A 114 -15.09 9.20 9.01
CA GLN A 114 -16.46 8.76 9.30
C GLN A 114 -17.40 8.99 8.11
N ASN A 115 -17.35 10.15 7.46
CA ASN A 115 -18.16 10.41 6.26
C ASN A 115 -17.87 9.37 5.16
N LEU A 116 -16.61 9.03 4.93
CA LEU A 116 -16.21 8.03 3.93
C LEU A 116 -16.61 6.60 4.28
N THR A 117 -16.82 6.27 5.56
CA THR A 117 -17.42 4.98 5.95
C THR A 117 -18.88 4.81 5.55
N SER A 118 -19.58 5.91 5.26
CA SER A 118 -20.96 5.90 4.77
C SER A 118 -21.08 6.28 3.29
N THR A 119 -19.99 6.71 2.68
CA THR A 119 -19.95 7.12 1.27
C THR A 119 -19.78 5.89 0.40
N THR A 120 -20.68 5.69 -0.57
CA THR A 120 -20.61 4.57 -1.52
C THR A 120 -19.33 4.60 -2.36
N PHE A 121 -18.63 3.47 -2.43
CA PHE A 121 -17.61 3.20 -3.44
C PHE A 121 -18.30 2.65 -4.70
N PRO A 122 -18.28 3.38 -5.83
CA PRO A 122 -19.15 3.05 -6.95
C PRO A 122 -18.64 1.82 -7.72
N ALA A 123 -19.53 0.88 -8.05
CA ALA A 123 -19.20 -0.26 -8.91
C ALA A 123 -18.74 0.16 -10.32
N SER A 124 -19.09 1.38 -10.76
CA SER A 124 -18.57 1.95 -12.01
C SER A 124 -17.09 2.33 -11.95
N ALA A 125 -16.45 2.22 -10.78
CA ALA A 125 -15.03 2.47 -10.64
C ALA A 125 -14.19 1.38 -11.33
N PHE A 126 -14.76 0.22 -11.68
CA PHE A 126 -14.02 -0.83 -12.38
C PHE A 126 -14.01 -0.62 -13.90
N PRO A 127 -12.86 -0.76 -14.57
CA PRO A 127 -12.80 -0.74 -16.02
C PRO A 127 -13.63 -1.90 -16.61
N THR A 128 -14.32 -1.64 -17.72
CA THR A 128 -15.13 -2.64 -18.42
C THR A 128 -14.28 -3.83 -18.85
N GLY A 129 -14.77 -5.06 -18.64
CA GLY A 129 -14.06 -6.29 -18.98
C GLY A 129 -13.06 -6.74 -17.92
N PHE A 130 -13.01 -6.07 -16.76
CA PHE A 130 -12.20 -6.44 -15.62
C PHE A 130 -13.05 -7.07 -14.50
N PRO A 131 -12.61 -8.17 -13.85
CA PRO A 131 -13.44 -8.84 -12.87
C PRO A 131 -13.75 -7.98 -11.64
N SER A 132 -15.02 -7.95 -11.21
CA SER A 132 -15.44 -7.19 -10.01
C SER A 132 -14.83 -7.72 -8.70
N VAL A 133 -14.31 -8.95 -8.70
CA VAL A 133 -13.63 -9.55 -7.53
C VAL A 133 -12.30 -8.87 -7.17
N TRP A 134 -11.82 -7.96 -8.01
CA TRP A 134 -10.60 -7.17 -7.78
C TRP A 134 -10.71 -6.23 -6.59
N ASN A 135 -11.93 -5.89 -6.18
CA ASN A 135 -12.19 -5.11 -4.98
C ASN A 135 -13.67 -5.28 -4.59
N GLU A 136 -13.90 -5.73 -3.36
CA GLU A 136 -15.23 -6.06 -2.86
C GLU A 136 -15.82 -4.98 -1.94
N HIS A 137 -15.17 -3.82 -1.81
CA HIS A 137 -15.67 -2.73 -0.98
C HIS A 137 -16.92 -2.09 -1.60
N THR A 138 -17.85 -1.70 -0.73
CA THR A 138 -19.06 -0.96 -1.10
C THR A 138 -19.06 0.48 -0.58
N THR A 139 -18.11 0.83 0.28
CA THR A 139 -17.89 2.16 0.83
C THR A 139 -16.44 2.60 0.60
N GLU A 140 -16.21 3.91 0.53
CA GLU A 140 -14.87 4.49 0.24
C GLU A 140 -13.83 4.12 1.30
N ILE A 141 -14.27 4.03 2.56
CA ILE A 141 -13.48 3.48 3.67
C ILE A 141 -14.33 2.42 4.37
N GLY A 142 -13.73 1.30 4.77
CA GLY A 142 -14.47 0.24 5.46
C GLY A 142 -13.56 -0.84 6.03
N LEU A 143 -14.11 -1.70 6.88
CA LEU A 143 -13.42 -2.94 7.25
C LEU A 143 -13.26 -3.83 6.00
N GLU A 144 -12.35 -4.80 6.07
CA GLU A 144 -12.20 -5.76 4.98
C GLU A 144 -13.55 -6.47 4.71
N PRO A 145 -14.06 -6.45 3.46
CA PRO A 145 -15.33 -7.07 3.11
C PRO A 145 -15.36 -8.57 3.43
N GLY A 146 -16.47 -9.04 4.01
CA GLY A 146 -16.67 -10.44 4.37
C GLY A 146 -16.03 -10.85 5.69
N THR A 147 -14.78 -10.46 5.97
CA THR A 147 -14.08 -10.82 7.22
C THR A 147 -14.37 -9.85 8.36
N GLY A 148 -14.67 -8.58 8.04
CA GLY A 148 -14.78 -7.51 9.05
C GLY A 148 -13.47 -7.26 9.79
N ALA A 149 -12.34 -7.72 9.23
CA ALA A 149 -11.04 -7.50 9.84
C ALA A 149 -10.68 -6.02 9.83
N ALA A 150 -10.10 -5.55 10.93
CA ALA A 150 -9.58 -4.19 11.09
C ALA A 150 -8.06 -4.17 10.83
N PRO A 151 -7.43 -3.01 10.52
CA PRO A 151 -7.99 -1.64 10.49
C PRO A 151 -8.94 -1.34 9.32
N LEU A 152 -9.54 -0.15 9.26
CA LEU A 152 -10.26 0.22 8.03
C LEU A 152 -9.28 0.27 6.84
N GLN A 153 -9.80 0.06 5.65
CA GLN A 153 -9.11 0.07 4.36
C GLN A 153 -9.69 1.16 3.47
N VAL A 154 -8.88 1.68 2.57
CA VAL A 154 -9.28 2.68 1.57
C VAL A 154 -9.63 1.94 0.29
N ALA A 155 -10.92 1.86 -0.03
CA ALA A 155 -11.42 1.00 -1.09
C ALA A 155 -10.65 1.22 -2.40
N CYS A 156 -10.53 2.47 -2.85
CA CYS A 156 -9.94 2.74 -4.16
C CYS A 156 -8.47 2.30 -4.32
N ALA A 157 -7.75 2.10 -3.21
CA ALA A 157 -6.35 1.66 -3.21
C ALA A 157 -6.19 0.13 -3.26
N ILE A 158 -7.23 -0.63 -2.92
CA ILE A 158 -7.17 -2.09 -2.79
C ILE A 158 -7.30 -2.78 -4.15
N ARG A 159 -6.40 -3.73 -4.42
CA ARG A 159 -6.47 -4.65 -5.57
C ARG A 159 -6.27 -6.09 -5.11
N ASN A 160 -7.24 -6.94 -5.42
CA ASN A 160 -7.15 -8.38 -5.25
C ASN A 160 -6.60 -9.02 -6.53
N VAL A 161 -5.29 -9.28 -6.51
CA VAL A 161 -4.56 -9.96 -7.59
C VAL A 161 -3.98 -11.29 -7.11
N LEU A 162 -4.64 -11.88 -6.10
CA LEU A 162 -4.38 -13.23 -5.57
C LEU A 162 -2.97 -13.44 -5.00
N THR A 163 -2.44 -12.45 -4.27
CA THR A 163 -1.14 -12.50 -3.58
C THR A 163 -1.29 -12.65 -2.05
N PHE A 164 -2.40 -13.22 -1.57
CA PHE A 164 -2.66 -13.40 -0.13
C PHE A 164 -2.33 -14.82 0.32
N GLY A 165 -1.61 -14.94 1.43
CA GLY A 165 -1.24 -16.25 1.97
C GLY A 165 -0.41 -17.08 1.00
N VAL A 166 -0.34 -18.39 1.23
CA VAL A 166 0.32 -19.36 0.35
C VAL A 166 -0.68 -19.80 -0.72
N PRO A 167 -0.50 -19.44 -2.00
CA PRO A 167 -1.42 -19.81 -3.07
C PRO A 167 -1.62 -21.32 -3.16
N GLY A 168 -2.88 -21.73 -3.30
CA GLY A 168 -3.27 -23.14 -3.35
C GLY A 168 -3.16 -23.90 -2.02
N ASN A 169 -2.72 -23.27 -0.92
CA ASN A 169 -2.54 -23.94 0.38
C ASN A 169 -3.19 -23.18 1.53
N GLN A 170 -4.50 -23.41 1.73
CA GLN A 170 -5.28 -22.76 2.79
C GLN A 170 -4.72 -23.04 4.19
N THR A 171 -4.28 -24.27 4.48
CA THR A 171 -3.75 -24.62 5.80
C THR A 171 -2.49 -23.83 6.13
N ALA A 172 -1.58 -23.64 5.17
CA ALA A 172 -0.39 -22.82 5.37
C ALA A 172 -0.73 -21.34 5.47
N THR A 173 -1.68 -20.85 4.65
CA THR A 173 -2.23 -19.49 4.75
C THR A 173 -2.78 -19.20 6.14
N ASP A 174 -3.66 -20.06 6.66
CA ASP A 174 -4.29 -19.87 7.98
C ASP A 174 -3.27 -19.86 9.12
N ALA A 175 -2.13 -20.57 8.95
CA ALA A 175 -1.06 -20.60 9.94
C ALA A 175 -0.19 -19.33 9.95
N LEU A 176 -0.11 -18.61 8.83
CA LEU A 176 0.74 -17.41 8.67
C LEU A 176 -0.04 -16.11 8.78
N GLU A 177 -1.24 -16.06 8.21
CA GLU A 177 -2.05 -14.86 8.07
C GLU A 177 -2.93 -14.63 9.30
N LEU A 178 -2.28 -14.32 10.42
CA LEU A 178 -2.89 -14.13 11.72
C LEU A 178 -2.68 -12.71 12.27
N ARG A 179 -3.69 -12.22 12.98
CA ARG A 179 -3.58 -11.04 13.84
C ARG A 179 -3.02 -11.42 15.21
N ASP A 180 -2.64 -10.40 15.98
CA ASP A 180 -2.16 -10.53 17.35
C ASP A 180 -3.11 -11.31 18.28
N ASN A 181 -4.42 -11.23 18.03
CA ASN A 181 -5.45 -11.95 18.75
C ASN A 181 -5.73 -13.38 18.23
N GLY A 182 -4.94 -13.88 17.26
CA GLY A 182 -5.10 -15.19 16.65
C GLY A 182 -6.24 -15.31 15.64
N GLY A 183 -6.97 -14.23 15.34
CA GLY A 183 -7.94 -14.21 14.24
C GLY A 183 -7.25 -13.98 12.88
N GLY A 184 -7.92 -14.34 11.79
CA GLY A 184 -7.36 -14.14 10.43
C GLY A 184 -6.96 -12.69 10.15
N ALA A 185 -5.85 -12.52 9.43
CA ALA A 185 -5.32 -11.24 8.97
C ALA A 185 -6.14 -10.64 7.82
N GLN A 186 -5.89 -9.37 7.56
CA GLN A 186 -6.35 -8.71 6.34
C GLN A 186 -5.49 -9.10 5.15
N GLY A 187 -6.03 -8.90 3.95
CA GLY A 187 -5.33 -9.10 2.69
C GLY A 187 -6.02 -10.11 1.78
N SER A 188 -6.94 -10.92 2.32
CA SER A 188 -7.73 -11.88 1.55
C SER A 188 -8.56 -11.22 0.44
N LYS A 189 -8.86 -9.92 0.61
CA LYS A 189 -9.55 -9.07 -0.37
C LYS A 189 -8.62 -8.13 -1.14
N GLY A 190 -7.33 -8.36 -1.05
CA GLY A 190 -6.30 -7.63 -1.77
C GLY A 190 -5.54 -6.64 -0.91
N TYR A 191 -4.58 -5.98 -1.57
CA TYR A 191 -3.65 -5.07 -0.95
C TYR A 191 -3.68 -3.69 -1.57
N ASN A 192 -3.19 -2.72 -0.80
CA ASN A 192 -2.76 -1.46 -1.37
C ASN A 192 -1.65 -1.71 -2.41
N ILE A 193 -1.77 -1.10 -3.60
CA ILE A 193 -0.79 -1.25 -4.66
C ILE A 193 0.54 -0.59 -4.23
N PRO A 194 1.63 -1.34 -4.05
CA PRO A 194 2.90 -0.75 -3.64
C PRO A 194 3.51 0.10 -4.77
N ALA A 195 4.20 1.17 -4.38
CA ALA A 195 5.06 1.92 -5.28
C ALA A 195 6.20 1.02 -5.79
N LEU A 196 6.60 1.18 -7.05
CA LEU A 196 7.73 0.42 -7.62
C LEU A 196 9.10 1.08 -7.39
N TYR A 197 9.14 2.20 -6.67
CA TYR A 197 10.41 2.80 -6.30
C TYR A 197 11.20 1.91 -5.33
N GLY A 198 12.50 1.75 -5.63
CA GLY A 198 13.43 1.10 -4.71
C GLY A 198 13.34 -0.42 -4.63
N LEU A 199 12.73 -1.08 -5.62
CA LEU A 199 12.70 -2.55 -5.69
C LEU A 199 14.08 -3.18 -5.57
N ALA A 200 15.14 -2.50 -6.04
CA ALA A 200 16.53 -2.95 -5.90
C ALA A 200 17.02 -3.19 -4.46
N VAL A 201 16.31 -2.69 -3.45
CA VAL A 201 16.62 -2.90 -2.02
C VAL A 201 15.41 -3.43 -1.24
N GLY A 202 14.37 -3.89 -1.94
CA GLY A 202 13.07 -4.23 -1.37
C GLY A 202 12.79 -5.72 -1.23
N ALA A 203 13.68 -6.60 -1.70
CA ALA A 203 13.51 -8.04 -1.55
C ALA A 203 13.60 -8.49 -0.07
N PRO A 204 12.86 -9.55 0.33
CA PRO A 204 11.89 -10.31 -0.48
C PRO A 204 10.60 -9.53 -0.74
N TYR A 205 9.90 -9.87 -1.82
CA TYR A 205 8.71 -9.18 -2.32
C TYR A 205 7.40 -9.83 -1.81
N LEU A 206 6.29 -9.11 -2.04
CA LEU A 206 4.95 -9.39 -1.50
C LEU A 206 4.86 -9.18 0.02
N HIS A 207 3.64 -9.12 0.56
CA HIS A 207 3.38 -8.55 1.89
C HIS A 207 4.00 -9.32 3.06
N HIS A 208 4.29 -10.60 2.87
CA HIS A 208 4.99 -11.45 3.84
C HIS A 208 6.28 -12.06 3.27
N GLY A 209 6.83 -11.45 2.22
CA GLY A 209 8.15 -11.81 1.69
C GLY A 209 8.18 -13.16 0.98
N GLN A 210 7.12 -13.51 0.26
CA GLN A 210 6.97 -14.84 -0.35
C GLN A 210 7.80 -15.07 -1.59
N ALA A 211 8.15 -14.00 -2.32
CA ALA A 211 9.00 -14.10 -3.49
C ALA A 211 10.38 -13.54 -3.13
N ALA A 212 11.41 -14.39 -3.11
CA ALA A 212 12.75 -13.99 -2.73
C ALA A 212 13.43 -13.10 -3.79
N SER A 213 13.02 -13.22 -5.06
CA SER A 213 13.51 -12.41 -6.17
C SER A 213 12.41 -11.95 -7.13
N LEU A 214 12.74 -11.04 -8.05
CA LEU A 214 11.79 -10.62 -9.10
C LEU A 214 11.60 -11.72 -10.13
N GLU A 215 12.63 -12.50 -10.42
CA GLU A 215 12.54 -13.64 -11.33
C GLU A 215 11.61 -14.72 -10.78
N GLU A 216 11.61 -14.94 -9.47
CA GLU A 216 10.61 -15.80 -8.81
C GLU A 216 9.21 -15.20 -8.91
N LEU A 217 9.04 -13.92 -8.56
CA LEU A 217 7.74 -13.23 -8.64
C LEU A 217 7.15 -13.23 -10.06
N LEU A 218 7.99 -13.11 -11.08
CA LEU A 218 7.58 -12.99 -12.48
C LEU A 218 7.54 -14.33 -13.22
N GLY A 219 8.16 -15.39 -12.67
CA GLY A 219 8.33 -16.67 -13.34
C GLY A 219 7.65 -17.85 -12.66
N ASP A 220 7.40 -17.79 -11.35
CA ASP A 220 6.76 -18.89 -10.63
C ASP A 220 5.24 -18.94 -10.93
N PRO A 221 4.68 -20.11 -11.32
CA PRO A 221 3.25 -20.29 -11.48
C PRO A 221 2.40 -19.88 -10.25
N GLU A 222 2.97 -19.91 -9.04
CA GLU A 222 2.35 -19.44 -7.80
C GLU A 222 1.86 -17.98 -7.92
N TRP A 223 2.60 -17.14 -8.65
CA TRP A 223 2.32 -15.71 -8.80
C TRP A 223 1.71 -15.33 -10.16
N GLN A 224 1.37 -16.32 -10.99
CA GLN A 224 0.87 -16.10 -12.35
C GLN A 224 -0.35 -15.18 -12.38
N SER A 225 -1.25 -15.31 -11.38
CA SER A 225 -2.44 -14.44 -11.29
C SER A 225 -2.09 -12.97 -11.15
N HIS A 226 -0.99 -12.64 -10.45
CA HIS A 226 -0.49 -11.28 -10.34
C HIS A 226 0.17 -10.82 -11.65
N LEU A 227 1.06 -11.64 -12.22
CA LEU A 227 1.75 -11.35 -13.48
C LEU A 227 0.77 -11.03 -14.62
N GLN A 228 -0.32 -11.78 -14.70
CA GLN A 228 -1.34 -11.68 -15.76
C GLN A 228 -2.49 -10.74 -15.42
N ALA A 229 -2.46 -10.11 -14.24
CA ALA A 229 -3.55 -9.27 -13.77
C ALA A 229 -3.83 -8.11 -14.74
N GLY A 230 -2.77 -7.50 -15.29
CA GLY A 230 -2.89 -6.44 -16.29
C GLY A 230 -3.23 -6.96 -17.70
N ASN A 231 -2.86 -8.18 -18.03
CA ASN A 231 -3.08 -8.80 -19.34
C ASN A 231 -3.10 -10.34 -19.20
N ALA A 232 -4.29 -10.93 -19.33
CA ALA A 232 -4.52 -12.36 -19.12
C ALA A 232 -3.76 -13.29 -20.10
N VAL A 233 -3.29 -12.76 -21.23
CA VAL A 233 -2.51 -13.52 -22.22
C VAL A 233 -1.01 -13.22 -22.17
N PHE A 234 -0.56 -12.48 -21.15
CA PHE A 234 0.86 -12.20 -20.96
C PHE A 234 1.58 -13.45 -20.42
N VAL A 235 2.48 -14.00 -21.23
CA VAL A 235 3.24 -15.22 -20.92
C VAL A 235 4.69 -14.98 -21.34
N PRO A 236 5.46 -14.21 -20.56
CA PRO A 236 6.85 -13.93 -20.89
C PRO A 236 7.70 -15.20 -20.77
N ASP A 237 8.68 -15.36 -21.66
CA ASP A 237 9.70 -16.38 -21.52
C ASP A 237 10.78 -15.99 -20.48
N GLN A 238 11.76 -16.86 -20.24
CA GLN A 238 12.80 -16.64 -19.23
C GLN A 238 13.67 -15.40 -19.53
N THR A 239 13.92 -15.10 -20.80
CA THR A 239 14.67 -13.91 -21.21
C THR A 239 13.85 -12.66 -20.95
N GLU A 240 12.57 -12.69 -21.32
CA GLU A 240 11.63 -11.59 -21.09
C GLU A 240 11.43 -11.34 -19.58
N ILE A 241 11.37 -12.38 -18.75
CA ILE A 241 11.34 -12.26 -17.29
C ILE A 241 12.57 -11.51 -16.77
N ALA A 242 13.78 -11.89 -17.20
CA ALA A 242 15.01 -11.22 -16.79
C ALA A 242 15.05 -9.75 -17.24
N GLN A 243 14.57 -9.46 -18.45
CA GLN A 243 14.47 -8.10 -18.98
C GLN A 243 13.46 -7.26 -18.19
N LEU A 244 12.28 -7.81 -17.88
CA LEU A 244 11.29 -7.15 -17.05
C LEU A 244 11.83 -6.88 -15.64
N ALA A 245 12.52 -7.85 -15.04
CA ALA A 245 13.20 -7.66 -13.75
C ALA A 245 14.26 -6.54 -13.82
N ALA A 246 15.08 -6.51 -14.87
CA ALA A 246 16.07 -5.45 -15.10
C ALA A 246 15.40 -4.07 -15.19
N PHE A 247 14.29 -3.95 -15.93
CA PHE A 247 13.53 -2.71 -15.99
C PHE A 247 12.98 -2.30 -14.61
N LEU A 248 12.38 -3.22 -13.86
CA LEU A 248 11.86 -2.94 -12.51
C LEU A 248 12.97 -2.47 -11.55
N LEU A 249 14.15 -3.08 -11.60
CA LEU A 249 15.32 -2.70 -10.80
C LEU A 249 15.92 -1.35 -11.24
N SER A 250 15.61 -0.90 -12.46
CA SER A 250 16.02 0.40 -12.99
C SER A 250 15.11 1.56 -12.55
N ILE A 251 13.98 1.29 -11.89
CA ILE A 251 13.01 2.33 -11.49
C ILE A 251 13.53 3.12 -10.28
N ASP A 252 13.71 4.43 -10.47
CA ASP A 252 13.87 5.41 -9.39
C ASP A 252 13.17 6.74 -9.72
N ALA A 253 13.33 7.75 -8.87
CA ALA A 253 12.70 9.07 -9.03
C ALA A 253 13.08 9.82 -10.32
N SER A 254 14.09 9.38 -11.08
CA SER A 254 14.45 9.95 -12.39
C SER A 254 13.90 9.15 -13.58
N THR A 255 13.41 7.93 -13.34
CA THR A 255 12.80 7.10 -14.38
C THR A 255 11.42 7.67 -14.73
N PRO A 256 11.14 8.00 -16.02
CA PRO A 256 9.85 8.52 -16.42
C PRO A 256 8.72 7.54 -16.09
N GLU A 257 7.74 8.00 -15.32
CA GLU A 257 6.58 7.22 -14.93
C GLU A 257 5.72 6.88 -16.15
N LYS A 258 5.21 5.65 -16.20
CA LYS A 258 4.21 5.25 -17.20
C LYS A 258 2.86 5.86 -16.82
N THR A 259 2.10 6.30 -17.81
CA THR A 259 0.75 6.83 -17.56
C THR A 259 -0.15 5.73 -17.02
N LEU A 260 -0.87 6.03 -15.94
CA LEU A 260 -1.90 5.13 -15.42
C LEU A 260 -3.01 4.97 -16.44
N ALA A 261 -3.31 3.73 -16.80
CA ALA A 261 -4.31 3.43 -17.82
C ALA A 261 -5.69 4.00 -17.44
N ALA A 262 -6.41 4.53 -18.44
CA ALA A 262 -7.74 5.09 -18.22
C ALA A 262 -8.69 4.06 -17.59
N GLY A 263 -9.44 4.48 -16.57
CA GLY A 263 -10.35 3.63 -15.82
C GLY A 263 -9.71 2.82 -14.69
N PHE A 264 -8.39 2.92 -14.50
CA PHE A 264 -7.70 2.22 -13.40
C PHE A 264 -7.31 3.13 -12.22
N ASP A 265 -7.38 4.45 -12.41
CA ASP A 265 -7.53 5.37 -11.28
C ASP A 265 -9.00 5.34 -10.83
N VAL A 266 -9.24 4.54 -9.80
CA VAL A 266 -10.58 4.32 -9.25
C VAL A 266 -10.82 5.17 -7.99
N CYS A 267 -9.83 5.98 -7.60
CA CYS A 267 -9.99 6.92 -6.50
C CYS A 267 -10.75 8.15 -6.97
N ARG A 268 -11.54 8.77 -6.09
CA ARG A 268 -12.22 10.03 -6.44
C ARG A 268 -11.19 11.10 -6.78
N SER A 269 -11.55 12.00 -7.71
CA SER A 269 -10.72 13.16 -8.01
C SER A 269 -10.75 14.19 -6.89
N ASN A 270 -11.86 14.27 -6.14
CA ASN A 270 -12.06 15.17 -5.01
C ASN A 270 -12.77 14.47 -3.85
N PHE A 271 -12.55 14.98 -2.64
CA PHE A 271 -13.31 14.57 -1.45
C PHE A 271 -14.77 15.05 -1.57
N PRO A 272 -15.76 14.16 -1.35
CA PRO A 272 -17.19 14.51 -1.40
C PRO A 272 -17.68 15.32 -0.19
#